data_AF-A0A838I410-F1
#
_entry.id   AF-A0A838I410-F1
#
_cell.length_a   1.000
_cell.length_b   1.000
_cell.length_c   1.000
_cell.angle_alpha   90.00
_cell.angle_beta   90.00
_cell.angle_gamma   90.00
#
_symmetry.space_group_name_H-M   'P 1'
#
loop_
_entity.id
_entity.type
_entity.pdbx_description
1 polymer ?
#
loop_
_entity_poly.entity_id
_entity_poly.type
_entity_poly.pdbx_seq_one_letter_code
_entity_poly.pdbx_strand_id
1 'polypeptide(L)'
;MEQVHGGGVARVGRADRGRGERDHRTAVPGVDALVTTDTDVALVVLTADCVPVLLVAPGGVGAVHAGRRGVQAGVVAAAVA
;
A
#
# COMPACT_ATOMS: atom_id res chain seq x y z
N MET A 1 -3.97 0.05 -4.93
CA MET A 1 -4.95 0.18 -3.82
C MET A 1 -5.86 1.36 -4.07
N GLU A 2 -7.03 1.38 -3.45
CA GLU A 2 -7.90 2.56 -3.36
C GLU A 2 -7.43 3.42 -2.18
N GLN A 3 -6.69 4.48 -2.50
CA GLN A 3 -6.03 5.35 -1.52
C GLN A 3 -7.03 6.34 -0.90
N VAL A 4 -7.52 6.03 0.31
CA VAL A 4 -8.57 6.79 1.00
C VAL A 4 -8.03 7.75 2.08
N HIS A 5 -6.70 7.91 2.14
CA HIS A 5 -5.98 8.71 3.15
C HIS A 5 -6.20 8.22 4.59
N GLY A 6 -6.47 6.92 4.77
CA GLY A 6 -6.65 6.25 6.05
C GLY A 6 -5.40 5.55 6.56
N GLY A 7 -5.57 4.70 7.58
CA GLY A 7 -4.52 3.88 8.18
C GLY A 7 -4.57 2.40 7.77
N GLY A 8 -5.41 2.04 6.79
CA GLY A 8 -5.64 0.65 6.39
C GLY A 8 -4.43 0.05 5.67
N VAL A 9 -4.10 -1.19 6.02
CA VAL A 9 -3.00 -1.99 5.43
C VAL A 9 -3.59 -3.28 4.86
N ALA A 10 -3.17 -3.67 3.66
CA ALA A 10 -3.47 -4.99 3.13
C ALA A 10 -2.20 -5.77 2.81
N ARG A 11 -2.18 -7.05 3.20
CA ARG A 11 -1.21 -8.02 2.68
C ARG A 11 -1.71 -8.54 1.34
N VAL A 12 -0.88 -8.45 0.31
CA VAL A 12 -1.21 -8.88 -1.06
C VAL A 12 -0.20 -9.91 -1.54
N GLY A 13 -0.61 -10.74 -2.50
CA GLY A 13 0.23 -11.79 -3.07
C GLY A 13 0.11 -11.92 -4.58
N ARG A 14 0.63 -13.03 -5.12
CA ARG A 14 0.57 -13.31 -6.57
C ARG A 14 -0.84 -13.28 -7.16
N ALA A 15 -1.85 -13.68 -6.37
CA ALA A 15 -3.25 -13.68 -6.78
C ALA A 15 -3.84 -12.27 -6.97
N ASP A 16 -3.23 -11.24 -6.37
CA ASP A 16 -3.69 -9.85 -6.44
C ASP A 16 -3.04 -9.04 -7.57
N ARG A 17 -2.14 -9.64 -8.36
CA ARG A 17 -1.44 -8.93 -9.45
C ARG A 17 -2.44 -8.34 -10.45
N GLY A 18 -2.14 -7.12 -10.90
CA GLY A 18 -2.98 -6.37 -11.86
C GLY A 18 -4.17 -5.65 -11.23
N ARG A 19 -4.49 -5.88 -9.94
CA ARG A 19 -5.57 -5.16 -9.25
C ARG A 19 -5.29 -3.66 -9.18
N GLY A 20 -6.16 -2.88 -9.83
CA GLY A 20 -6.03 -1.42 -9.90
C GLY A 20 -5.03 -0.92 -10.96
N GLU A 21 -4.40 -1.79 -11.76
CA GLU A 21 -3.45 -1.39 -12.81
C GLU A 21 -4.16 -0.63 -13.94
N ARG A 22 -5.28 -1.19 -14.43
CA ARG A 22 -6.01 -0.68 -15.60
C ARG A 22 -7.40 -0.16 -15.29
N ASP A 23 -8.04 -0.71 -14.24
CA ASP A 23 -9.34 -0.25 -13.76
C ASP A 23 -9.26 -0.04 -12.25
N HIS A 24 -9.42 1.22 -11.82
CA HIS A 24 -9.38 1.60 -10.42
C HIS A 24 -10.42 0.86 -9.56
N ARG A 25 -11.55 0.44 -10.14
CA ARG A 25 -12.60 -0.31 -9.42
C ARG A 25 -12.14 -1.69 -8.96
N THR A 26 -11.07 -2.21 -9.55
CA THR A 26 -10.49 -3.51 -9.18
C THR A 26 -9.41 -3.40 -8.10
N ALA A 27 -9.07 -2.18 -7.68
CA ALA A 27 -8.04 -1.94 -6.69
C ALA A 27 -8.36 -2.63 -5.35
N VAL A 28 -7.33 -2.86 -4.54
CA VAL A 28 -7.51 -3.28 -3.13
C VAL A 28 -8.26 -2.16 -2.39
N PRO A 29 -9.49 -2.41 -1.89
CA PRO A 29 -10.38 -1.34 -1.43
C PRO A 29 -9.95 -0.78 -0.07
N GLY A 30 -10.14 0.53 0.11
CA GLY A 30 -10.04 1.21 1.41
C GLY A 30 -8.71 1.09 2.16
N VAL A 31 -7.57 0.94 1.48
CA VAL A 31 -6.26 0.83 2.12
C VAL A 31 -5.25 1.81 1.53
N ASP A 32 -4.34 2.28 2.40
CA ASP A 32 -3.28 3.23 2.04
C ASP A 32 -1.88 2.62 2.21
N ALA A 33 -1.80 1.34 2.56
CA ALA A 33 -0.57 0.58 2.55
C ALA A 33 -0.79 -0.83 1.98
N LEU A 34 0.17 -1.28 1.18
CA LEU A 34 0.29 -2.67 0.77
C LEU A 34 1.59 -3.26 1.32
N VAL A 35 1.55 -4.52 1.74
CA VAL A 35 2.73 -5.30 2.11
C VAL A 35 2.71 -6.65 1.41
N THR A 36 3.88 -7.18 1.07
CA THR A 36 3.98 -8.52 0.50
C THR A 36 5.26 -9.22 0.91
N THR A 37 5.17 -10.55 1.00
CA THR A 37 6.31 -11.46 1.14
C THR A 37 6.54 -12.27 -0.14
N ASP A 38 5.68 -12.09 -1.15
CA ASP A 38 5.75 -12.83 -2.39
C ASP A 38 6.72 -12.15 -3.35
N THR A 39 7.56 -12.96 -4.00
CA THR A 39 8.41 -12.46 -5.08
C THR A 39 7.61 -12.12 -6.32
N ASP A 40 8.16 -11.22 -7.15
CA ASP A 40 7.61 -10.85 -8.45
C ASP A 40 6.22 -10.16 -8.36
N VAL A 41 5.86 -9.63 -7.18
CA VAL A 41 4.68 -8.76 -6.97
C VAL A 41 5.14 -7.32 -6.81
N ALA A 42 4.82 -6.46 -7.77
CA ALA A 42 5.10 -5.03 -7.67
C ALA A 42 4.06 -4.33 -6.78
N LEU A 43 4.51 -3.61 -5.76
CA LEU A 43 3.67 -2.74 -4.95
C LEU A 43 3.75 -1.30 -5.49
N VAL A 44 2.60 -0.66 -5.68
CA VAL A 44 2.50 0.68 -6.28
C VAL A 44 1.66 1.60 -5.40
N VAL A 45 2.16 2.82 -5.20
CA VAL A 45 1.48 3.95 -4.55
C VAL A 45 1.50 5.11 -5.55
N LEU A 46 0.36 5.76 -5.76
CA LEU A 46 0.24 6.97 -6.55
C LEU A 46 0.33 8.18 -5.62
N THR A 47 1.03 9.23 -6.04
CA THR A 47 1.10 10.45 -5.25
C THR A 47 1.25 11.69 -6.13
N ALA A 48 0.70 12.79 -5.62
CA ALA A 48 1.07 14.16 -5.91
C ALA A 48 0.99 14.88 -4.56
N ASP A 49 2.11 15.39 -4.05
CA ASP A 49 2.31 16.00 -2.73
C ASP A 49 2.32 15.07 -1.50
N CYS A 50 1.51 14.01 -1.45
CA CYS A 50 1.56 13.05 -0.33
C CYS A 50 2.93 12.31 -0.29
N VAL A 51 3.35 11.86 0.89
CA VAL A 51 4.67 11.21 1.05
C VAL A 51 4.55 9.72 0.68
N PRO A 52 5.23 9.23 -0.38
CA PRO A 52 5.34 7.79 -0.61
C PRO A 52 6.41 7.22 0.31
N VAL A 53 6.10 6.14 1.03
CA VAL A 53 7.08 5.41 1.86
C VAL A 53 7.23 3.99 1.34
N LEU A 54 8.44 3.64 0.90
CA LEU A 54 8.81 2.28 0.52
C LEU A 54 9.54 1.62 1.69
N LEU A 55 9.12 0.41 2.03
CA LEU A 55 9.64 -0.36 3.16
C LEU A 55 10.30 -1.64 2.64
N VAL A 56 11.37 -2.05 3.31
CA VAL A 56 12.04 -3.32 3.08
C VAL A 56 12.35 -3.97 4.42
N ALA A 57 12.09 -5.27 4.49
CA ALA A 57 12.44 -6.13 5.62
C ALA A 57 12.97 -7.47 5.09
N PRO A 58 13.68 -8.26 5.90
CA PRO A 58 14.00 -9.63 5.54
C PRO A 58 12.73 -10.40 5.16
N GLY A 59 12.61 -10.81 3.90
CA GLY A 59 11.48 -11.59 3.41
C GLY A 59 10.25 -10.80 2.94
N GLY A 60 10.29 -9.47 2.91
CA GLY A 60 9.15 -8.68 2.43
C GLY A 60 9.43 -7.22 2.10
N VAL A 61 8.48 -6.62 1.39
CA VAL A 61 8.48 -5.20 1.03
C VAL A 61 7.10 -4.59 1.31
N GLY A 62 7.07 -3.28 1.50
CA GLY A 62 5.85 -2.52 1.69
C GLY A 62 5.86 -1.22 0.89
N ALA A 63 4.69 -0.74 0.53
CA ALA A 63 4.51 0.54 -0.14
C ALA A 63 3.32 1.27 0.46
N VAL A 64 3.54 2.50 0.90
CA VAL A 64 2.60 3.26 1.74
C VAL A 64 2.36 4.64 1.15
N HIS A 65 1.09 5.00 1.04
CA HIS A 65 0.62 6.35 0.79
C HIS A 65 0.42 7.10 2.11
N ALA A 66 1.40 7.92 2.48
CA ALA A 66 1.37 8.67 3.74
C ALA A 66 0.94 10.12 3.50
N GLY A 67 -0.35 10.30 3.17
CA GLY A 67 -1.00 11.61 3.24
C GLY A 67 -1.17 12.07 4.70
N ARG A 68 -1.42 13.37 4.92
CA ARG A 68 -1.56 13.96 6.28
C ARG A 68 -2.50 13.18 7.20
N ARG A 69 -3.68 12.77 6.70
CA ARG A 69 -4.65 11.98 7.48
C ARG A 69 -4.13 10.57 7.78
N GLY A 70 -3.48 9.92 6.81
CA GLY A 70 -2.88 8.60 7.00
C GLY A 70 -1.74 8.61 8.02
N VAL A 71 -0.90 9.65 8.00
CA VAL A 71 0.14 9.87 9.03
C VAL A 71 -0.48 10.02 10.41
N GLN A 72 -1.51 10.84 10.56
CA GLN A 72 -2.24 10.99 11.83
C GLN A 72 -2.88 9.68 12.29
N ALA A 73 -3.35 8.85 11.35
CA ALA A 73 -3.90 7.52 11.61
C ALA A 73 -2.83 6.43 11.83
N GLY A 74 -1.53 6.76 11.74
CA GLY A 74 -0.44 5.83 11.99
C GLY A 74 -0.16 4.84 10.85
N VAL A 75 -0.49 5.15 9.59
CA VAL A 75 -0.40 4.21 8.45
C VAL A 75 0.99 3.57 8.28
N VAL A 76 2.07 4.31 8.54
CA VAL A 76 3.45 3.78 8.43
C VAL A 76 3.74 2.80 9.56
N ALA A 77 3.30 3.11 10.79
CA ALA A 77 3.46 2.21 11.93
C ALA A 77 2.62 0.94 11.75
N ALA A 78 1.40 1.07 11.23
CA ALA A 78 0.54 -0.07 10.92
C ALA A 78 1.16 -1.00 9.87
N ALA A 79 1.90 -0.46 8.89
CA ALA A 79 2.55 -1.26 7.84
C ALA A 79 3.76 -2.08 8.34
N VAL A 80 4.27 -1.82 9.55
CA VAL A 80 5.42 -2.52 10.14
C VAL A 80 5.07 -3.33 11.41
N ALA A 81 3.78 -3.36 11.78
CA ALA A 81 3.26 -4.14 12.91
C ALA A 81 3.01 -5.60 12.51
#